data_AF-A0A2H5V229-F1
#
_entry.id   AF-A0A2H5V229-F1
#
_cell.length_a   1.000
_cell.length_b   1.000
_cell.length_c   1.000
_cell.angle_alpha   90.00
_cell.angle_beta   90.00
_cell.angle_gamma   90.00
#
_symmetry.space_group_name_H-M   'P 1'
#
loop_
_entity.id
_entity.type
_entity.pdbx_description
1 polymer ?
#
loop_
_entity_poly.entity_id
_entity_poly.type
_entity_poly.pdbx_seq_one_letter_code
_entity_poly.pdbx_strand_id
1 'polypeptide(L)'
;MVEAAVFEILGFSTMLALVSAGLRRVILSKEDMLAMQEVTKYNRELMKALREKDVKAVERLEKKKEYMQRVQAKIFGKNMILMLISMVIFFTFFFFANARYGHTPLLTMPPGLELPFISVGGKIQFFGWYLLTFFAISLPVNKFLGMKITTSSAAKK
;
A
#
# COMPACT_ATOMS: atom_id res chain seq x y z
N MET A 1 11.23 -15.17 30.21
CA MET A 1 10.87 -13.81 29.73
C MET A 1 10.71 -13.72 28.20
N VAL A 2 11.41 -14.54 27.40
CA VAL A 2 11.25 -14.54 25.93
C VAL A 2 9.96 -15.23 25.48
N GLU A 3 9.54 -16.32 26.14
CA GLU A 3 8.33 -17.07 25.77
C GLU A 3 7.04 -16.23 25.90
N ALA A 4 6.90 -15.43 26.95
CA ALA A 4 5.76 -14.53 27.13
C ALA A 4 5.68 -13.47 26.01
N ALA A 5 6.82 -12.90 25.60
CA ALA A 5 6.88 -11.96 24.49
C ALA A 5 6.50 -12.62 23.15
N VAL A 6 6.85 -13.89 22.94
CA VAL A 6 6.46 -14.64 21.74
C VAL A 6 4.95 -14.82 21.68
N PHE A 7 4.30 -15.23 22.78
CA PHE A 7 2.84 -15.39 22.82
C PHE A 7 2.09 -14.07 22.63
N GLU A 8 2.59 -12.96 23.20
CA GLU A 8 2.00 -11.64 22.99
C GLU A 8 2.10 -11.19 21.53
N ILE A 9 3.27 -11.37 20.90
CA ILE A 9 3.48 -11.02 19.47
C ILE A 9 2.63 -11.94 18.57
N LEU A 10 2.50 -13.22 18.91
CA LEU A 10 1.67 -14.17 18.17
C LEU A 10 0.18 -13.79 18.28
N GLY A 11 -0.29 -13.44 19.48
CA GLY A 11 -1.65 -12.96 19.70
C GLY A 11 -1.93 -11.68 18.92
N PHE A 12 -1.01 -10.71 18.98
CA PHE A 12 -1.15 -9.44 18.29
C PHE A 12 -1.13 -9.60 16.77
N SER A 13 -0.20 -10.40 16.24
CA SER A 13 -0.10 -10.66 14.80
C SER A 13 -1.29 -11.46 14.26
N THR A 14 -1.80 -12.44 15.02
CA THR A 14 -3.00 -13.20 14.67
C THR A 14 -4.22 -12.28 14.67
N MET A 15 -4.39 -11.45 15.70
CA MET A 15 -5.45 -10.45 15.76
C MET A 15 -5.36 -9.48 14.58
N LEU A 16 -4.16 -9.04 14.22
CA LEU A 16 -3.92 -8.17 13.08
C LEU A 16 -4.28 -8.81 11.75
N ALA A 17 -3.88 -10.07 11.57
CA ALA A 17 -4.18 -10.84 10.36
C ALA A 17 -5.70 -11.06 10.23
N LEU A 18 -6.38 -11.39 11.32
CA LEU A 18 -7.82 -11.55 11.36
C LEU A 18 -8.55 -10.24 11.09
N VAL A 19 -8.11 -9.14 11.69
CA VAL A 19 -8.66 -7.80 11.46
C VAL A 19 -8.44 -7.40 10.00
N SER A 20 -7.24 -7.59 9.45
CA SER A 20 -6.94 -7.30 8.04
C SER A 20 -7.79 -8.13 7.06
N ALA A 21 -7.92 -9.43 7.32
CA ALA A 21 -8.75 -10.33 6.52
C ALA A 21 -10.25 -10.01 6.64
N GLY A 22 -10.71 -9.69 7.84
CA GLY A 22 -12.09 -9.31 8.15
C GLY A 22 -12.45 -7.96 7.52
N LEU A 23 -11.61 -6.94 7.68
CA LEU A 23 -11.76 -5.62 7.09
C LEU A 23 -11.93 -5.71 5.58
N ARG A 24 -11.10 -6.51 4.92
CA ARG A 24 -11.20 -6.66 3.47
C ARG A 24 -12.53 -7.26 3.03
N ARG A 25 -13.06 -8.23 3.78
CA ARG A 25 -14.37 -8.85 3.48
C ARG A 25 -15.56 -7.97 3.87
N VAL A 26 -15.44 -7.19 4.94
CA VAL A 26 -16.53 -6.32 5.44
C VAL A 26 -16.62 -5.04 4.61
N ILE A 27 -15.49 -4.47 4.21
CA ILE A 27 -15.43 -3.18 3.51
C ILE A 27 -15.59 -3.36 2.00
N LEU A 28 -15.02 -4.42 1.41
CA LEU A 28 -15.15 -4.72 -0.02
C LEU A 28 -16.14 -5.87 -0.23
N SER A 29 -17.33 -5.53 -0.72
CA SER A 29 -18.30 -6.52 -1.18
C SER A 29 -17.86 -7.13 -2.51
N LYS A 30 -18.36 -8.33 -2.81
CA LYS A 30 -18.23 -8.97 -4.13
C LYS A 30 -18.76 -8.05 -5.24
N GLU A 31 -19.81 -7.28 -4.95
CA GLU A 31 -20.37 -6.29 -5.86
C GLU A 31 -19.38 -5.15 -6.17
N ASP A 32 -18.63 -4.66 -5.19
CA ASP A 32 -17.63 -3.62 -5.40
C ASP A 32 -16.47 -4.14 -6.26
N MET A 33 -16.10 -5.41 -6.12
CA MET A 33 -15.09 -6.05 -6.97
C MET A 33 -15.55 -6.16 -8.43
N LEU A 34 -16.81 -6.51 -8.66
CA LEU A 34 -17.38 -6.55 -10.01
C LEU A 34 -17.47 -5.14 -10.62
N ALA A 35 -17.94 -4.17 -9.84
CA ALA A 35 -18.01 -2.77 -10.25
C ALA A 35 -16.62 -2.19 -10.54
N MET A 36 -15.59 -2.59 -9.79
CA MET A 36 -14.20 -2.22 -10.05
C MET A 36 -13.70 -2.78 -11.40
N GLN A 37 -14.06 -4.00 -11.75
CA GLN A 37 -13.75 -4.57 -13.07
C GLN A 37 -14.47 -3.81 -14.19
N GLU A 38 -15.71 -3.41 -13.97
CA GLU A 38 -16.49 -2.62 -14.94
C GLU A 38 -15.86 -1.23 -15.18
N VAL A 39 -15.51 -0.51 -14.11
CA VAL A 39 -14.78 0.77 -14.19
C VAL A 39 -13.44 0.59 -14.90
N THR A 40 -12.74 -0.53 -14.66
CA THR A 40 -11.46 -0.82 -15.32
C THR A 40 -11.63 -1.08 -16.82
N LYS A 41 -12.68 -1.81 -17.21
CA LYS A 41 -13.02 -2.03 -18.64
C LYS A 41 -13.40 -0.72 -19.31
N TYR A 42 -14.25 0.09 -18.67
CA TYR A 42 -14.63 1.42 -19.14
C TYR A 42 -13.41 2.31 -19.36
N ASN A 43 -12.48 2.40 -18.40
CA ASN A 43 -11.27 3.19 -18.52
C ASN A 43 -10.36 2.70 -19.66
N ARG A 44 -10.29 1.37 -19.89
CA ARG A 44 -9.55 0.82 -21.03
C ARG A 44 -10.19 1.20 -22.37
N GLU A 45 -11.51 1.11 -22.48
CA GLU A 45 -12.25 1.50 -23.68
C GLU A 45 -12.12 3.01 -23.95
N LEU A 46 -12.24 3.84 -22.92
CA LEU A 46 -12.02 5.29 -23.02
C LEU A 46 -10.59 5.60 -23.51
N MET A 47 -9.58 4.97 -22.93
CA MET A 47 -8.19 5.16 -23.34
C MET A 47 -7.93 4.70 -24.77
N LYS A 48 -8.57 3.63 -25.23
CA LYS A 48 -8.49 3.18 -26.63
C LYS A 48 -9.15 4.18 -27.57
N ALA A 49 -10.38 4.61 -27.27
CA ALA A 49 -11.12 5.58 -28.07
C ALA A 49 -10.38 6.92 -28.18
N LEU A 50 -9.76 7.38 -27.08
CA LEU A 50 -8.91 8.59 -27.08
C LEU A 50 -7.64 8.42 -27.92
N ARG A 51 -7.00 7.24 -27.86
CA ARG A 51 -5.81 6.93 -28.69
C ARG A 51 -6.15 6.86 -30.17
N GLU A 52 -7.31 6.29 -30.50
CA GLU A 52 -7.82 6.13 -31.87
C GLU A 52 -8.50 7.40 -32.40
N LYS A 53 -8.66 8.44 -31.56
CA LYS A 53 -9.36 9.70 -31.86
C LYS A 53 -10.78 9.50 -32.39
N ASP A 54 -11.45 8.43 -31.95
CA ASP A 54 -12.84 8.15 -32.34
C ASP A 54 -13.80 9.02 -31.52
N VAL A 55 -14.20 10.15 -32.10
CA VAL A 55 -15.08 11.15 -31.48
C VAL A 55 -16.45 10.55 -31.12
N LYS A 56 -16.99 9.61 -31.92
CA LYS A 56 -18.29 8.99 -31.65
C LYS A 56 -18.22 8.03 -30.47
N ALA A 57 -17.14 7.26 -30.38
CA ALA A 57 -16.91 6.37 -29.24
C ALA A 57 -16.70 7.16 -27.95
N VAL A 58 -15.94 8.26 -28.00
CA VAL A 58 -15.72 9.15 -26.84
C VAL A 58 -17.03 9.75 -26.36
N GLU A 59 -17.85 10.33 -27.24
CA GLU A 59 -19.15 10.94 -26.87
C GLU A 59 -20.10 9.91 -26.23
N ARG A 60 -20.14 8.68 -26.76
CA ARG A 60 -20.92 7.58 -26.17
C ARG A 60 -20.43 7.20 -24.78
N LEU A 61 -19.11 7.16 -24.57
CA LEU A 61 -18.49 6.82 -23.29
C LEU A 61 -18.61 7.97 -22.27
N GLU A 62 -18.64 9.24 -22.72
CA GLU A 62 -18.86 10.40 -21.86
C GLU A 62 -20.24 10.37 -21.21
N LYS A 63 -21.28 9.90 -21.91
CA LYS A 63 -22.63 9.72 -21.33
C LYS A 63 -22.64 8.75 -20.14
N LYS A 64 -21.70 7.79 -20.09
CA LYS A 64 -21.55 6.84 -18.97
C LYS A 64 -20.58 7.32 -17.89
N LYS A 65 -19.83 8.40 -18.15
CA LYS A 65 -18.75 8.90 -17.29
C LYS A 65 -19.24 9.21 -15.89
N GLU A 66 -20.38 9.89 -15.75
CA GLU A 66 -20.90 10.30 -14.45
C GLU A 66 -21.26 9.09 -13.57
N TYR A 67 -21.93 8.08 -14.14
CA TYR A 67 -22.21 6.83 -13.45
C TYR A 67 -20.92 6.11 -13.01
N MET A 68 -19.97 5.96 -13.93
CA MET A 68 -18.69 5.30 -13.65
C MET A 68 -17.86 6.06 -12.61
N GLN A 69 -17.90 7.38 -12.62
CA GLN A 69 -17.24 8.23 -11.63
C GLN A 69 -17.85 8.06 -10.24
N ARG A 70 -19.18 8.01 -10.11
CA ARG A 70 -19.84 7.74 -8.81
C ARG A 70 -19.45 6.37 -8.26
N VAL A 71 -19.45 5.35 -9.12
CA VAL A 71 -19.01 3.99 -8.75
C VAL A 71 -17.55 3.99 -8.31
N GLN A 72 -16.67 4.65 -9.08
CA GLN A 72 -15.25 4.77 -8.76
C GLN A 72 -15.02 5.50 -7.43
N ALA A 73 -15.76 6.59 -7.17
CA ALA A 73 -15.68 7.33 -5.91
C ALA A 73 -16.12 6.48 -4.71
N LYS A 74 -17.18 5.67 -4.86
CA LYS A 74 -17.64 4.73 -3.82
C LYS A 74 -16.57 3.69 -3.49
N ILE A 75 -15.95 3.10 -4.51
CA ILE A 75 -14.85 2.13 -4.33
C ILE A 75 -13.64 2.80 -3.71
N PHE A 76 -13.30 4.02 -4.15
CA PHE A 76 -12.20 4.80 -3.61
C PHE A 76 -12.39 5.10 -2.12
N GLY A 77 -13.59 5.53 -1.71
CA GLY A 77 -13.91 5.79 -0.31
C GLY A 77 -13.76 4.54 0.56
N LYS A 78 -14.23 3.39 0.08
CA LYS A 78 -14.03 2.08 0.76
C LYS A 78 -12.55 1.74 0.89
N ASN A 79 -11.77 1.90 -0.17
CA ASN A 79 -10.31 1.69 -0.13
C ASN A 79 -9.60 2.69 0.79
N MET A 80 -10.07 3.93 0.87
CA MET A 80 -9.51 4.96 1.75
C MET A 80 -9.75 4.62 3.22
N ILE A 81 -10.95 4.14 3.57
CA ILE A 81 -11.25 3.64 4.91
C ILE A 81 -10.35 2.44 5.24
N LEU A 82 -10.19 1.50 4.30
CA LEU A 82 -9.29 0.36 4.48
C LEU A 82 -7.83 0.81 4.72
N MET A 83 -7.36 1.80 3.96
CA MET A 83 -6.04 2.40 4.13
C MET A 83 -5.90 3.07 5.50
N LEU A 84 -6.88 3.86 5.93
CA LEU A 84 -6.87 4.52 7.24
C LEU A 84 -6.81 3.51 8.39
N ILE A 85 -7.57 2.42 8.31
CA ILE A 85 -7.55 1.39 9.35
C ILE A 85 -6.20 0.66 9.35
N SER A 86 -5.66 0.32 8.17
CA SER A 86 -4.31 -0.23 8.05
C SER A 86 -3.25 0.71 8.63
N MET A 87 -3.43 2.01 8.44
CA MET A 87 -2.53 3.03 8.95
C MET A 87 -2.59 3.12 10.48
N VAL A 88 -3.79 3.09 11.08
CA VAL A 88 -3.96 3.05 12.54
C VAL A 88 -3.27 1.83 13.12
N ILE A 89 -3.53 0.65 12.55
CA ILE A 89 -2.87 -0.61 12.91
C ILE A 89 -1.34 -0.48 12.89
N PHE A 90 -0.82 0.06 11.79
CA PHE A 90 0.61 0.26 11.61
C PHE A 90 1.18 1.21 12.66
N PHE A 91 0.54 2.36 12.89
CA PHE A 91 0.97 3.32 13.90
C PHE A 91 0.89 2.76 15.31
N THR A 92 -0.16 2.02 15.67
CA THR A 92 -0.26 1.36 16.98
C THR A 92 0.92 0.42 17.21
N PHE A 93 1.24 -0.42 16.23
CA PHE A 93 2.41 -1.30 16.32
C PHE A 93 3.72 -0.50 16.37
N PHE A 94 3.84 0.55 15.55
CA PHE A 94 5.01 1.41 15.50
C PHE A 94 5.26 2.12 16.84
N PHE A 95 4.23 2.71 17.45
CA PHE A 95 4.33 3.36 18.76
C PHE A 95 4.64 2.35 19.86
N PHE A 96 4.02 1.18 19.85
CA PHE A 96 4.32 0.11 20.81
C PHE A 96 5.78 -0.36 20.71
N ALA A 97 6.24 -0.61 19.48
CA ALA A 97 7.63 -0.99 19.21
C ALA A 97 8.60 0.13 19.59
N ASN A 98 8.27 1.39 19.30
CA ASN A 98 9.11 2.53 19.66
C ASN A 98 9.16 2.77 21.18
N ALA A 99 8.05 2.64 21.90
CA ALA A 99 8.03 2.76 23.36
C ALA A 99 8.88 1.68 24.04
N ARG A 100 8.95 0.47 23.47
CA ARG A 100 9.68 -0.66 24.05
C ARG A 100 11.14 -0.75 23.59
N TYR A 101 11.41 -0.44 22.32
CA TYR A 101 12.70 -0.62 21.66
C TYR A 101 13.36 0.69 21.19
N GLY A 102 12.71 1.84 21.37
CA GLY A 102 13.19 3.14 20.90
C GLY A 102 14.48 3.62 21.57
N HIS A 103 14.74 3.15 22.79
CA HIS A 103 15.98 3.43 23.52
C HIS A 103 17.02 2.31 23.45
N THR A 104 16.69 1.16 22.84
CA THR A 104 17.63 0.05 22.73
C THR A 104 18.42 0.19 21.42
N PRO A 105 19.74 0.41 21.46
CA PRO A 105 20.55 0.43 20.25
C PRO A 105 20.62 -0.98 19.69
N LEU A 106 19.87 -1.24 18.61
CA LEU A 106 19.74 -2.58 18.02
C LEU A 106 20.97 -2.97 17.20
N LEU A 107 21.70 -1.99 16.64
CA LEU A 107 22.92 -2.18 15.84
C LEU A 107 23.90 -1.02 16.06
N THR A 108 25.17 -1.36 16.32
CA THR A 108 26.31 -0.43 16.26
C THR A 108 26.80 -0.32 14.83
N MET A 109 26.89 0.90 14.32
CA MET A 109 27.38 1.18 12.97
C MET A 109 28.92 1.12 12.94
N PRO A 110 29.55 0.73 11.82
CA PRO A 110 30.99 0.91 11.63
C PRO A 110 31.37 2.38 11.82
N PRO A 111 32.50 2.68 12.48
CA PRO A 111 32.89 4.07 12.77
C PRO A 111 33.10 4.85 11.45
N GLY A 112 32.44 6.00 11.31
CA GLY A 112 32.57 6.91 10.16
C GLY A 112 31.32 7.07 9.27
N LEU A 113 30.24 6.32 9.53
CA LEU A 113 28.97 6.40 8.78
C LEU A 113 27.86 7.00 9.66
N GLU A 114 28.07 8.23 10.12
CA GLU A 114 27.08 8.94 10.95
C GLU A 114 26.11 9.71 10.06
N LEU A 115 24.86 9.25 10.01
CA LEU A 115 23.80 9.93 9.29
C LEU A 115 23.02 10.81 10.28
N PRO A 116 23.01 12.15 10.07
CA PRO A 116 22.19 13.04 10.89
C PRO A 116 20.72 12.59 10.79
N PHE A 117 19.99 12.63 11.92
CA PHE A 117 18.61 12.14 12.10
C PHE A 117 18.40 10.62 12.23
N ILE A 118 19.41 9.79 11.96
CA ILE A 118 19.27 8.32 11.89
C ILE A 118 20.14 7.60 12.93
N SER A 119 21.29 8.20 13.26
CA SER A 119 22.23 7.70 14.26
C SER A 119 22.50 8.75 15.34
N VAL A 120 22.46 8.35 16.61
CA VAL A 120 22.94 9.16 17.75
C VAL A 120 24.04 8.39 18.45
N GLY A 121 25.28 8.90 18.40
CA GLY A 121 26.46 8.29 19.03
C GLY A 121 26.88 6.94 18.43
N GLY A 122 26.97 6.83 17.10
CA GLY A 122 27.40 5.59 16.42
C GLY A 122 26.40 4.42 16.48
N LYS A 123 25.18 4.66 16.99
CA LYS A 123 24.12 3.66 17.14
C LYS A 123 22.92 4.04 16.28
N ILE A 124 22.46 3.10 15.45
CA ILE A 124 21.26 3.29 14.62
C ILE A 124 20.04 3.19 15.55
N GLN A 125 19.22 4.24 15.54
CA GLN A 125 17.93 4.20 16.25
C GLN A 125 16.94 3.29 15.50
N PHE A 126 15.97 2.71 16.22
CA PHE A 126 14.95 1.81 15.65
C PHE A 126 14.29 2.38 14.38
N PHE A 127 14.04 3.69 14.34
CA PHE A 127 13.49 4.38 13.17
C PHE A 127 14.39 4.27 11.92
N GLY A 128 15.70 4.41 12.09
CA GLY A 128 16.67 4.29 11.01
C GLY A 128 16.76 2.88 10.44
N TRP A 129 16.71 1.88 11.31
CA TRP A 129 16.67 0.48 10.89
C TRP A 129 15.36 0.13 10.16
N TYR A 130 14.23 0.65 10.65
CA TYR A 130 12.95 0.51 9.99
C TYR A 130 12.96 1.13 8.58
N LEU A 131 13.53 2.33 8.43
CA LEU A 131 13.61 3.01 7.13
C LEU A 131 14.49 2.23 6.14
N LEU A 132 15.63 1.70 6.60
CA LEU A 132 16.52 0.85 5.80
C LEU A 132 15.84 -0.44 5.33
N THR A 133 15.19 -1.17 6.23
CA THR A 133 14.45 -2.40 5.88
C THR A 133 13.26 -2.10 4.98
N PHE A 134 12.57 -0.98 5.20
CA PHE A 134 11.49 -0.52 4.32
C PHE A 134 11.99 -0.23 2.90
N PHE A 135 13.12 0.47 2.74
CA PHE A 135 13.74 0.66 1.42
C PHE A 135 14.22 -0.66 0.80
N ALA A 136 14.83 -1.55 1.60
CA ALA A 136 15.30 -2.84 1.13
C ALA A 136 14.16 -3.77 0.67
N ILE A 137 12.99 -3.72 1.32
CA ILE A 137 11.82 -4.53 0.98
C ILE A 137 10.98 -3.86 -0.12
N SER A 138 10.87 -2.54 -0.13
CA SER A 138 10.07 -1.80 -1.13
C SER A 138 10.65 -1.90 -2.54
N LEU A 139 11.97 -2.01 -2.70
CA LEU A 139 12.61 -2.16 -4.01
C LEU A 139 12.20 -3.48 -4.73
N PRO A 140 12.30 -4.67 -4.09
CA PRO A 140 11.74 -5.91 -4.64
C PRO A 140 10.22 -5.87 -4.77
N VAL A 141 9.49 -5.37 -3.77
CA VAL A 141 8.02 -5.36 -3.78
C VAL A 141 7.49 -4.50 -4.93
N ASN A 142 8.10 -3.35 -5.23
CA ASN A 142 7.75 -2.53 -6.38
C ASN A 142 8.10 -3.19 -7.72
N LYS A 143 9.12 -4.06 -7.75
CA LYS A 143 9.45 -4.87 -8.93
C LYS A 143 8.46 -6.02 -9.15
N PHE A 144 7.95 -6.63 -8.07
CA PHE A 144 6.94 -7.71 -8.14
C PHE A 144 5.50 -7.20 -8.32
N LEU A 145 5.14 -6.07 -7.69
CA LEU A 145 3.89 -5.34 -7.96
C LEU A 145 3.95 -4.55 -9.28
N GLY A 146 5.16 -4.36 -9.81
CA GLY A 146 5.46 -3.93 -11.17
C GLY A 146 5.11 -4.96 -12.25
N MET A 147 4.04 -5.75 -12.05
CA MET A 147 3.35 -6.38 -13.17
C MET A 147 2.74 -5.28 -14.05
N LYS A 148 3.58 -4.77 -14.95
CA LYS A 148 3.24 -4.06 -16.18
C LYS A 148 2.11 -3.04 -16.02
N ILE A 149 2.44 -1.85 -15.49
CA ILE A 149 1.92 -0.66 -16.16
C ILE A 149 2.42 -0.81 -17.59
N THR A 150 1.52 -1.15 -18.51
CA THR A 150 1.84 -1.33 -19.92
C THR A 150 2.28 0.04 -20.43
N THR A 151 3.59 0.33 -20.35
CA THR A 151 4.22 1.20 -21.31
C THR A 151 4.04 0.47 -22.62
N SER A 152 2.98 0.88 -23.31
CA SER A 152 2.73 0.61 -24.71
C SER A 152 4.06 0.73 -25.42
N SER A 153 4.66 -0.42 -25.74
CA SER A 153 5.76 -0.54 -26.67
C SER A 153 5.22 -0.18 -28.04
N ALA A 154 5.01 1.11 -28.25
CA ALA A 154 4.92 1.76 -29.52
C ALA A 154 6.28 2.43 -29.75
N ALA A 155 7.25 1.64 -30.17
CA ALA A 155 8.45 2.14 -30.83
C ALA A 155 9.00 1.01 -31.71
N LYS A 156 8.25 0.76 -32.79
CA LYS A 156 8.84 0.28 -34.03
C LYS A 156 9.86 1.33 -34.46
N LYS A 157 11.13 0.96 -34.51
CA LYS A 157 12.05 1.42 -35.54
C LYS A 157 13.10 0.36 -35.79
#